data_AF-A0A1F9GRM2-F1
#
_entry.id   AF-A0A1F9GRM2-F1
#
_cell.length_a   1.000
_cell.length_b   1.000
_cell.length_c   1.000
_cell.angle_alpha   90.00
_cell.angle_beta   90.00
_cell.angle_gamma   90.00
#
_symmetry.space_group_name_H-M   'P 1'
#
loop_
_entity.id
_entity.type
_entity.pdbx_description
1 polymer ?
#
loop_
_entity_poly.entity_id
_entity_poly.type
_entity_poly.pdbx_seq_one_letter_code
_entity_poly.pdbx_strand_id
1 'polypeptide(L)'
;MQEITYQKDPLLTALLSLFCPGAGQIYNGEPGKGVLFLSTFWIFGIPWIWSIIDAFYVSVKINDGKLPNLGNATHVFLFVLIPLLTVAIFWMMILLGVVSVLKV
;
A
#
# COMPACT_ATOMS: atom_id res chain seq x y z
N MET A 1 25.67 -5.13 -19.04
CA MET A 1 24.88 -3.88 -19.04
C MET A 1 24.51 -3.60 -17.60
N GLN A 2 25.15 -2.64 -16.92
CA GLN A 2 24.75 -2.25 -15.57
C GLN A 2 23.48 -1.40 -15.73
N GLU A 3 22.33 -1.93 -15.35
CA GLU A 3 21.11 -1.12 -15.30
C GLU A 3 21.32 0.00 -14.28
N ILE A 4 21.08 1.24 -14.70
CA ILE A 4 21.12 2.39 -13.79
C ILE A 4 19.95 2.20 -12.82
N THR A 5 20.24 1.61 -11.66
CA THR A 5 19.22 1.28 -10.66
C THR A 5 18.94 2.55 -9.87
N TYR A 6 17.76 3.15 -10.10
CA TYR A 6 17.32 4.30 -9.32
C TYR A 6 17.17 3.89 -7.85
N GLN A 7 17.84 4.62 -6.96
CA GLN A 7 17.80 4.37 -5.52
C GLN A 7 16.40 4.69 -4.98
N LYS A 8 15.87 3.82 -4.13
CA LYS A 8 14.60 4.00 -3.42
C LYS A 8 14.83 4.88 -2.20
N ASP A 9 13.87 5.72 -1.85
CA ASP A 9 13.89 6.45 -0.57
C ASP A 9 13.24 5.58 0.53
N PRO A 10 14.00 5.09 1.53
CA PRO A 10 13.47 4.26 2.60
C PRO A 10 12.46 4.96 3.49
N LEU A 11 12.65 6.26 3.72
CA LEU A 11 11.73 7.05 4.52
C LEU A 11 10.41 7.25 3.79
N LEU A 12 10.47 7.56 2.49
CA LEU A 12 9.27 7.65 1.65
C LEU A 12 8.49 6.32 1.65
N THR A 13 9.17 5.18 1.58
CA THR A 13 8.50 3.86 1.61
C THR A 13 7.84 3.57 2.94
N ALA A 14 8.50 3.90 4.05
CA ALA A 14 7.91 3.79 5.37
C ALA A 14 6.68 4.71 5.51
N LEU A 15 6.75 5.95 5.03
CA LEU A 15 5.63 6.90 5.03
C LEU A 15 4.47 6.41 4.17
N LEU A 16 4.74 5.85 2.99
CA LEU A 16 3.70 5.23 2.16
C LEU A 16 2.96 4.12 2.93
N SER A 17 3.70 3.21 3.58
CA SER A 17 3.10 2.14 4.38
C SER A 17 2.42 2.62 5.67
N LEU A 18 2.84 3.77 6.22
CA LEU A 18 2.18 4.41 7.37
C LEU A 18 0.77 4.87 7.00
N PHE A 19 0.61 5.56 5.87
CA PHE A 19 -0.69 6.07 5.41
C PHE A 19 -1.55 5.00 4.74
N CYS A 20 -0.94 4.06 4.01
CA CYS A 20 -1.63 2.98 3.35
C CYS A 20 -0.83 1.67 3.53
N PRO A 21 -1.28 0.77 4.41
CA PRO A 21 -0.62 -0.52 4.63
C PRO A 21 -0.39 -1.24 3.28
N GLY A 22 0.84 -1.68 3.03
CA GLY A 22 1.22 -2.34 1.80
C GLY A 22 1.69 -1.43 0.66
N ALA A 23 1.46 -0.12 0.72
CA ALA A 23 1.84 0.80 -0.37
C ALA A 23 3.37 0.92 -0.54
N GLY A 24 4.14 0.87 0.56
CA GLY A 24 5.61 0.82 0.48
C GLY A 24 6.13 -0.45 -0.20
N GLN A 25 5.46 -1.60 0.02
CA GLN A 25 5.78 -2.84 -0.68
C GLN A 25 5.48 -2.75 -2.18
N ILE A 26 4.39 -2.10 -2.59
CA ILE A 26 4.11 -1.83 -4.02
C ILE A 26 5.19 -0.92 -4.62
N TYR A 27 5.61 0.12 -3.88
CA TYR A 27 6.67 1.02 -4.32
C TYR A 27 8.02 0.31 -4.47
N ASN A 28 8.27 -0.72 -3.68
CA ASN A 28 9.43 -1.60 -3.78
C ASN A 28 9.31 -2.69 -4.86
N GLY A 29 8.14 -2.87 -5.46
CA GLY A 29 7.90 -3.89 -6.50
C GLY A 29 7.50 -5.26 -5.96
N GLU A 30 6.98 -5.34 -4.73
CA GLU A 30 6.48 -6.58 -4.10
C GLU A 30 4.94 -6.56 -3.97
N PRO A 31 4.18 -6.66 -5.08
CA PRO A 31 2.73 -6.50 -5.05
C PRO A 31 1.98 -7.50 -4.17
N GLY A 32 2.46 -8.75 -4.12
CA GLY A 32 1.87 -9.79 -3.28
C GLY A 32 1.93 -9.45 -1.79
N LYS A 33 3.05 -8.89 -1.31
CA LYS A 33 3.17 -8.42 0.07
C LYS A 33 2.28 -7.21 0.33
N GLY A 34 2.20 -6.29 -0.63
CA GLY A 34 1.33 -5.12 -0.52
C GLY A 34 -0.13 -5.51 -0.27
N VAL A 35 -0.67 -6.40 -1.11
CA VAL A 35 -2.04 -6.92 -0.95
C VAL A 35 -2.22 -7.64 0.39
N LEU A 36 -1.24 -8.45 0.82
CA LEU A 36 -1.29 -9.14 2.11
C LEU A 36 -1.42 -8.15 3.28
N PHE A 37 -0.58 -7.11 3.31
CA PHE A 37 -0.63 -6.10 4.38
C PHE A 37 -1.93 -5.30 4.35
N LEU A 38 -2.39 -4.88 3.17
CA LEU A 38 -3.68 -4.19 3.03
C LEU A 38 -4.88 -5.07 3.42
N SER A 39 -4.78 -6.39 3.30
CA SER A 39 -5.87 -7.30 3.67
C SER A 39 -5.86 -7.66 5.15
N THR A 40 -4.73 -7.48 5.86
CA THR A 40 -4.53 -7.96 7.23
C THR A 40 -4.27 -6.86 8.26
N PHE A 41 -4.10 -5.60 7.84
CA PHE A 41 -3.74 -4.47 8.73
C PHE A 41 -4.70 -4.26 9.90
N TRP A 42 -5.97 -4.64 9.75
CA TRP A 42 -7.02 -4.47 10.75
C TRP A 42 -6.94 -5.49 11.91
N ILE A 43 -6.07 -6.50 11.81
CA ILE A 43 -5.89 -7.53 12.85
C ILE A 43 -4.98 -6.97 13.96
N PHE A 44 -5.59 -6.35 14.97
CA PHE A 44 -4.92 -5.78 16.17
C PHE A 44 -3.82 -4.74 15.87
N GLY A 45 -3.74 -4.20 14.64
CA GLY A 45 -2.72 -3.23 14.23
C GLY A 45 -1.29 -3.79 14.09
N ILE A 46 -1.06 -5.08 14.39
CA ILE A 46 0.27 -5.70 14.30
C ILE A 46 0.75 -5.77 12.84
N PRO A 47 -0.05 -6.24 11.85
CA PRO A 47 0.40 -6.30 10.46
C PRO A 47 0.64 -4.92 9.85
N TRP A 48 -0.02 -3.87 10.36
CA TRP A 48 0.23 -2.49 9.93
C TRP A 48 1.62 -2.01 10.31
N ILE A 49 2.01 -2.15 11.59
CA ILE A 49 3.36 -1.78 12.06
C ILE A 49 4.42 -2.59 11.29
N TRP A 50 4.16 -3.88 11.09
CA TRP A 50 5.06 -4.73 10.32
C TRP A 50 5.20 -4.30 8.86
N SER A 51 4.12 -3.82 8.24
CA SER A 51 4.15 -3.28 6.87
C SER A 51 5.09 -2.08 6.74
N ILE A 52 5.16 -1.21 7.75
CA ILE A 52 6.07 -0.05 7.75
C ILE A 52 7.53 -0.52 7.81
N ILE A 53 7.82 -1.42 8.77
CA ILE A 53 9.17 -1.96 8.99
C ILE A 53 9.67 -2.73 7.77
N ASP A 54 8.84 -3.63 7.23
CA ASP A 54 9.18 -4.43 6.04
C ASP A 54 9.43 -3.53 4.81
N ALA A 55 8.60 -2.51 4.58
CA ALA A 55 8.79 -1.59 3.45
C ALA A 55 10.13 -0.84 3.54
N PHE A 56 10.48 -0.36 4.73
CA PHE A 56 11.77 0.29 4.98
C PHE A 56 12.94 -0.66 4.70
N TYR A 57 12.95 -1.85 5.29
CA TYR A 57 14.08 -2.78 5.09
C TYR A 57 14.22 -3.27 3.66
N VAL A 58 13.11 -3.46 2.94
CA VAL A 58 13.15 -3.87 1.53
C VAL A 58 13.76 -2.78 0.66
N SER A 59 13.39 -1.51 0.84
CA SER A 59 14.00 -0.41 0.09
C SER A 59 15.51 -0.27 0.33
N VAL A 60 15.98 -0.48 1.56
CA VAL A 60 17.41 -0.52 1.90
C VAL A 60 18.10 -1.68 1.18
N LYS A 61 17.49 -2.87 1.13
CA LYS A 61 18.03 -4.01 0.39
C LYS A 61 18.08 -3.76 -1.13
N ILE A 62 17.12 -3.03 -1.68
CA ILE A 62 17.14 -2.60 -3.10
C ILE A 62 18.31 -1.65 -3.34
N ASN A 63 18.51 -0.68 -2.46
CA ASN A 63 19.61 0.29 -2.54
C ASN A 63 20.99 -0.38 -2.42
N ASP A 64 21.10 -1.38 -1.55
CA ASP A 64 22.29 -2.23 -1.38
C ASP A 64 22.55 -3.16 -2.57
N GLY A 65 21.67 -3.21 -3.58
CA GLY A 65 21.76 -4.12 -4.72
C GLY A 65 21.46 -5.59 -4.38
N LYS A 66 20.93 -5.87 -3.18
CA LYS A 66 20.55 -7.23 -2.74
C LYS A 66 19.21 -7.68 -3.32
N LEU A 67 18.37 -6.74 -3.75
CA LEU A 67 17.08 -6.98 -4.39
C LEU A 67 16.95 -6.14 -5.67
N PRO A 68 16.29 -6.66 -6.72
CA PRO A 68 16.03 -5.89 -7.93
C PRO A 68 15.01 -4.78 -7.66
N ASN A 69 15.17 -3.64 -8.33
CA ASN A 69 14.17 -2.57 -8.30
C ASN A 69 13.07 -2.87 -9.34
N LEU A 70 11.97 -3.47 -8.89
CA LEU A 70 10.81 -3.78 -9.72
C LEU A 70 9.65 -2.79 -9.52
N GLY A 71 9.87 -1.75 -8.71
CA GLY A 71 8.81 -0.87 -8.23
C GLY A 71 8.49 0.27 -9.18
N ASN A 72 7.20 0.51 -9.43
CA ASN A 72 6.71 1.55 -10.34
C ASN A 72 5.60 2.37 -9.65
N ALA A 73 5.73 3.70 -9.68
CA ALA A 73 4.81 4.64 -9.04
C ALA A 73 3.35 4.51 -9.51
N THR A 74 3.11 4.12 -10.76
CA THR A 74 1.76 3.88 -11.28
C THR A 74 1.04 2.78 -10.52
N HIS A 75 1.74 1.70 -10.15
CA HIS A 75 1.14 0.62 -9.38
C HIS A 75 0.79 1.07 -7.96
N VAL A 76 1.60 1.94 -7.36
CA VAL A 76 1.31 2.53 -6.04
C VAL A 76 0.02 3.36 -6.10
N PHE A 77 -0.11 4.22 -7.13
CA PHE A 77 -1.30 5.04 -7.32
C PHE A 77 -2.57 4.18 -7.48
N LEU A 78 -2.52 3.17 -8.34
CA LEU A 78 -3.65 2.25 -8.54
C LEU A 78 -3.99 1.46 -7.28
N PHE A 79 -2.97 0.99 -6.56
CA PHE A 79 -3.14 0.25 -5.32
C PHE A 79 -3.78 1.07 -4.20
N VAL A 80 -3.53 2.39 -4.13
CA VAL A 80 -4.17 3.28 -3.16
C VAL A 80 -5.57 3.69 -3.64
N LEU A 81 -5.73 4.02 -4.93
CA LEU A 81 -6.97 4.54 -5.47
C LEU A 81 -8.10 3.50 -5.47
N ILE A 82 -7.82 2.26 -5.87
CA ILE A 82 -8.84 1.22 -6.00
C ILE A 82 -9.54 0.93 -4.65
N PRO A 83 -8.83 0.65 -3.54
CA PRO A 83 -9.45 0.45 -2.23
C PRO A 83 -10.23 1.66 -1.71
N LEU A 84 -9.78 2.89 -2.00
CA LEU A 84 -10.50 4.09 -1.60
C LEU A 84 -11.84 4.21 -2.35
N LEU A 85 -11.84 3.94 -3.66
CA LEU A 85 -13.07 3.94 -4.46
C LEU A 85 -14.04 2.84 -4.02
N THR A 86 -13.56 1.64 -3.72
CA THR A 86 -14.42 0.55 -3.25
C THR A 86 -15.08 0.89 -1.92
N VAL A 87 -14.32 1.43 -0.96
CA VAL A 87 -14.85 1.88 0.33
C VAL A 87 -15.84 3.03 0.16
N ALA A 88 -15.55 4.01 -0.69
CA ALA A 88 -16.45 5.13 -0.97
C ALA A 88 -17.78 4.68 -1.58
N ILE A 89 -17.74 3.81 -2.60
CA ILE A 89 -18.94 3.24 -3.23
C ILE A 89 -19.75 2.44 -2.21
N PHE A 90 -19.09 1.62 -1.39
CA PHE A 90 -19.76 0.84 -0.35
C PHE A 90 -20.49 1.74 0.67
N TRP A 91 -19.84 2.79 1.17
CA TRP A 91 -20.48 3.77 2.06
C TRP A 91 -21.62 4.54 1.39
N MET A 92 -21.48 4.90 0.12
CA MET A 92 -22.54 5.54 -0.66
C MET A 92 -23.78 4.63 -0.77
N MET A 93 -23.60 3.32 -1.01
CA MET A 93 -24.70 2.35 -1.06
C MET A 93 -25.44 2.26 0.29
N ILE A 94 -24.70 2.23 1.40
CA ILE A 94 -25.28 2.23 2.74
C ILE A 94 -26.09 3.51 2.97
N LEU A 95 -25.53 4.68 2.64
CA LEU A 95 -26.21 5.96 2.81
C LEU A 95 -27.53 6.01 2.03
N LEU A 96 -27.52 5.60 0.75
CA LEU A 96 -28.73 5.54 -0.08
C LEU A 96 -29.79 4.60 0.51
N GLY A 97 -29.37 3.45 1.05
CA GLY A 97 -30.27 2.51 1.73
C GLY A 97 -30.85 3.08 3.03
N VAL A 98 -30.06 3.80 3.82
CA VAL A 98 -30.57 4.48 5.03
C VAL A 98 -31.56 5.58 4.66
N VAL A 99 -31.23 6.41 3.67
CA VAL A 99 -32.13 7.48 3.19
C VAL A 99 -33.43 6.90 2.65
N SER A 100 -33.43 5.75 1.98
CA SER A 100 -34.67 5.15 1.47
C SER A 100 -35.59 4.64 2.58
N VAL A 101 -35.02 4.13 3.68
CA VAL A 101 -35.78 3.65 4.87
C VAL A 101 -36.29 4.82 5.72
N LEU A 102 -35.51 5.89 5.84
CA LEU A 102 -35.85 7.05 6.68
C LEU A 102 -36.80 8.05 6.00
N LYS A 103 -37.27 7.80 4.78
CA LYS A 103 -38.38 8.55 4.17
C LYS A 103 -39.69 8.31 4.93
N VAL A 104 -39.79 8.93 6.11
CA VAL A 104 -41.02 9.40 6.76
C VAL A 104 -41.37 10.77 6.18
#